data_AF-A0A6L7NJ32-F1
#
_entry.id   AF-A0A6L7NJ32-F1
#
_cell.length_a   1.000
_cell.length_b   1.000
_cell.length_c   1.000
_cell.angle_alpha   90.00
_cell.angle_beta   90.00
_cell.angle_gamma   90.00
#
_symmetry.space_group_name_H-M   'P 1'
#
loop_
_entity.id
_entity.type
_entity.pdbx_description
1 polymer ?
#
loop_
_entity_poly.entity_id
_entity_poly.type
_entity_poly.pdbx_seq_one_letter_code
_entity_poly.pdbx_strand_id
1 'polypeptide(L)'
;MGRRPPGRRMVALRIAGDQSDGEGDGVRSGKLDPALLEALLASAASPPADGNAAAGALALGPGAGRDAAAIRLPDRYLVLAADPITFAGPAGASDAARVGQAAVHVNANDVVCLGAEPRWFLATVLLPPDGAAAGLSPLFDGLRRACAAAAPSGGSST
;
A
#
# COMPACT_ATOMS: atom_id res chain seq x y z
N MET A 1 38.15 -20.33 29.03
CA MET A 1 36.97 -21.19 29.31
C MET A 1 35.72 -20.33 29.19
N GLY A 2 35.13 -20.21 27.99
CA GLY A 2 34.00 -19.31 27.71
C GLY A 2 32.81 -20.07 27.18
N ARG A 3 31.64 -19.95 27.82
CA ARG A 3 30.40 -20.64 27.40
C ARG A 3 29.72 -19.87 26.27
N ARG A 4 29.47 -20.53 25.12
CA ARG A 4 28.55 -20.01 24.10
C ARG A 4 27.11 -20.02 24.65
N PRO A 5 26.27 -19.01 24.34
CA PRO A 5 24.85 -19.07 24.66
C PRO A 5 24.15 -20.13 23.79
N PRO A 6 23.06 -20.76 24.27
CA PRO A 6 22.33 -21.75 23.49
C PRO A 6 21.60 -21.10 22.31
N GLY A 7 21.69 -21.73 21.13
CA GLY A 7 21.01 -21.25 19.93
C GLY A 7 19.49 -21.27 20.08
N ARG A 8 18.83 -20.16 19.75
CA ARG A 8 17.36 -20.09 19.66
C ARG A 8 16.86 -21.07 18.61
N ARG A 9 16.08 -22.08 19.02
CA ARG A 9 15.33 -22.92 18.07
C ARG A 9 14.20 -22.09 17.47
N MET A 10 14.20 -21.96 16.15
CA MET A 10 13.10 -21.36 15.40
C MET A 10 11.94 -22.35 15.39
N VAL A 11 10.83 -22.01 16.06
CA VAL A 11 9.62 -22.83 16.07
C VAL A 11 8.80 -22.48 14.84
N ALA A 12 8.80 -23.38 13.85
CA ALA A 12 7.91 -23.26 12.70
C ALA A 12 6.46 -23.50 13.17
N LEU A 13 5.64 -22.45 13.17
CA LEU A 13 4.22 -22.54 13.47
C LEU A 13 3.51 -23.26 12.30
N ARG A 14 3.20 -24.54 12.48
CA ARG A 14 2.30 -25.26 11.58
C ARG A 14 0.88 -24.73 11.78
N ILE A 15 0.37 -23.96 10.83
CA ILE A 15 -1.06 -23.70 10.72
C ILE A 15 -1.69 -24.92 10.04
N ALA A 16 -2.57 -25.60 10.77
CA ALA A 16 -3.35 -26.72 10.24
C ALA A 16 -4.54 -26.18 9.43
N GLY A 17 -4.81 -26.76 8.25
CA GLY A 17 -5.87 -26.29 7.35
C GLY A 17 -5.93 -27.14 6.09
N ASP A 18 -6.55 -28.31 6.20
CA ASP A 18 -6.56 -29.40 5.22
C ASP A 18 -7.80 -30.29 5.52
N GLN A 19 -8.57 -30.88 4.61
CA GLN A 19 -8.51 -31.06 3.13
C GLN A 19 -9.83 -30.58 2.47
N SER A 20 -9.81 -30.21 1.17
CA SER A 20 -10.73 -30.78 0.15
C SER A 20 -10.60 -30.12 -1.23
N ASP A 21 -10.30 -30.93 -2.25
CA ASP A 21 -10.34 -30.52 -3.65
C ASP A 21 -11.78 -30.31 -4.14
N GLY A 22 -12.02 -29.18 -4.80
CA GLY A 22 -13.30 -28.83 -5.40
C GLY A 22 -13.04 -27.98 -6.63
N GLU A 23 -13.23 -28.57 -7.80
CA GLU A 23 -13.00 -27.93 -9.10
C GLU A 23 -14.08 -26.86 -9.36
N GLY A 24 -13.71 -25.59 -9.21
CA GLY A 24 -14.60 -24.47 -9.39
C GLY A 24 -13.85 -23.14 -9.42
N ASP A 25 -14.29 -22.24 -10.31
CA ASP A 25 -13.75 -20.89 -10.58
C ASP A 25 -14.02 -19.87 -9.44
N GLY A 26 -14.03 -20.37 -8.20
CA GLY A 26 -14.42 -19.64 -7.00
C GLY A 26 -13.21 -19.12 -6.23
N VAL A 27 -12.93 -17.82 -6.34
CA VAL A 27 -11.96 -17.13 -5.49
C VAL A 27 -12.35 -17.32 -4.01
N ARG A 28 -11.47 -17.95 -3.22
CA ARG A 28 -11.70 -18.15 -1.78
C ARG A 28 -11.81 -16.79 -1.08
N SER A 29 -12.81 -16.64 -0.20
CA SER A 29 -13.05 -15.36 0.48
C SER A 29 -11.80 -14.86 1.21
N GLY A 30 -11.41 -13.61 0.92
CA GLY A 30 -10.33 -12.90 1.59
C GLY A 30 -9.06 -12.67 0.74
N LYS A 31 -8.74 -13.52 -0.25
CA LYS A 31 -7.57 -13.33 -1.13
C LYS A 31 -7.79 -13.93 -2.53
N LEU A 32 -7.35 -13.20 -3.55
CA LEU A 32 -7.30 -13.71 -4.93
C LEU A 32 -6.34 -14.91 -5.01
N ASP A 33 -6.63 -15.86 -5.89
CA ASP A 33 -5.68 -16.94 -6.20
C ASP A 33 -4.37 -16.34 -6.75
N PRO A 34 -3.18 -16.76 -6.29
CA PRO A 34 -1.91 -16.17 -6.73
C PRO A 34 -1.62 -16.34 -8.22
N ALA A 35 -2.00 -17.46 -8.84
CA ALA A 35 -1.78 -17.67 -10.27
C ALA A 35 -2.73 -16.81 -11.11
N LEU A 36 -3.99 -16.65 -10.67
CA LEU A 36 -4.92 -15.71 -11.27
C LEU A 36 -4.46 -14.26 -11.12
N LEU A 37 -3.94 -13.87 -9.95
CA LEU A 37 -3.36 -12.54 -9.73
C LEU A 37 -2.19 -12.27 -10.69
N GLU A 38 -1.21 -13.18 -10.77
CA GLU A 38 -0.07 -13.02 -11.68
C GLU A 38 -0.49 -12.96 -13.15
N ALA A 39 -1.48 -13.74 -13.57
CA ALA A 39 -2.04 -13.67 -14.93
C ALA A 39 -2.66 -12.30 -15.23
N LEU A 40 -3.42 -11.73 -14.28
CA LEU A 40 -4.00 -10.39 -14.41
C LEU A 40 -2.92 -9.31 -14.46
N LEU A 41 -1.93 -9.35 -13.54
CA LEU A 41 -0.82 -8.39 -13.50
C LEU A 41 0.04 -8.45 -14.77
N ALA A 42 0.30 -9.65 -15.30
CA ALA A 42 1.02 -9.83 -16.56
C ALA A 42 0.28 -9.22 -17.76
N SER A 43 -1.06 -9.32 -17.81
CA SER A 43 -1.84 -8.68 -18.88
C SER A 43 -1.77 -7.15 -18.82
N ALA A 44 -1.81 -6.57 -17.62
CA ALA A 44 -1.71 -5.13 -17.37
C ALA A 44 -0.29 -4.56 -17.55
N ALA A 45 0.75 -5.40 -17.50
CA ALA A 45 2.14 -5.00 -17.68
C ALA A 45 2.53 -4.70 -19.15
N SER A 46 1.63 -4.94 -20.10
CA SER A 46 1.85 -4.62 -21.52
C SER A 46 1.92 -3.09 -21.71
N PRO A 47 3.00 -2.54 -22.30
CA PRO A 47 3.04 -1.10 -22.58
C PRO A 47 1.91 -0.71 -23.56
N PRO A 48 1.30 0.48 -23.41
CA PRO A 48 0.25 0.93 -24.31
C PRO A 48 0.73 0.94 -25.76
N ALA A 49 -0.13 0.41 -26.64
CA ALA A 49 0.19 0.16 -28.05
C ALA A 49 0.38 1.43 -28.91
N ASP A 50 0.14 2.62 -28.33
CA ASP A 50 0.28 3.92 -28.99
C ASP A 50 1.72 4.45 -29.04
N GLY A 51 2.67 3.78 -28.37
CA GLY A 51 4.08 4.19 -28.32
C GLY A 51 4.35 5.43 -27.45
N ASN A 52 3.33 5.95 -26.74
CA ASN A 52 3.44 7.09 -25.84
C ASN A 52 4.10 6.72 -24.50
N ALA A 53 4.04 5.45 -24.11
CA ALA A 53 4.91 4.93 -23.07
C ALA A 53 6.38 4.99 -23.55
N ALA A 54 7.09 6.03 -23.12
CA ALA A 54 8.53 6.13 -23.28
C ALA A 54 9.18 4.83 -22.76
N ALA A 55 9.73 4.03 -23.68
CA ALA A 55 10.21 2.69 -23.37
C ALA A 55 11.27 2.74 -22.26
N GLY A 56 11.03 2.03 -21.14
CA GLY A 56 11.90 2.06 -19.96
C GLY A 56 11.61 3.18 -18.94
N ALA A 57 10.55 3.97 -19.12
CA ALA A 57 10.10 4.94 -18.11
C ALA A 57 9.50 4.27 -16.87
N LEU A 58 8.80 3.15 -17.00
CA LEU A 58 8.37 2.34 -15.85
C LEU A 58 9.53 1.44 -15.41
N ALA A 59 10.17 1.78 -14.29
CA ALA A 59 11.31 1.04 -13.74
C ALA A 59 10.90 -0.08 -12.77
N LEU A 60 9.78 0.10 -12.07
CA LEU A 60 9.11 -0.95 -11.30
C LEU A 60 7.62 -0.90 -11.64
N GLY A 61 7.14 -1.95 -12.30
CA GLY A 61 5.73 -2.17 -12.63
C GLY A 61 5.06 -3.23 -11.75
N PRO A 62 3.78 -3.55 -12.01
CA PRO A 62 2.98 -4.51 -11.23
C PRO A 62 3.66 -5.89 -11.09
N GLY A 63 3.32 -6.59 -10.00
CA GLY A 63 3.81 -7.93 -9.67
C GLY A 63 3.41 -8.30 -8.23
N ALA A 64 3.42 -9.58 -7.87
CA ALA A 64 3.05 -10.00 -6.51
C ALA A 64 3.95 -9.34 -5.44
N GLY A 65 3.32 -8.77 -4.41
CA GLY A 65 4.01 -8.07 -3.31
C GLY A 65 4.68 -6.75 -3.72
N ARG A 66 4.23 -6.11 -4.81
CA ARG A 66 4.66 -4.78 -5.22
C ARG A 66 3.53 -3.77 -5.03
N ASP A 67 3.54 -3.16 -3.85
CA ASP A 67 2.46 -2.26 -3.41
C ASP A 67 2.71 -0.79 -3.85
N ALA A 68 3.76 -0.56 -4.64
CA ALA A 68 4.10 0.72 -5.25
C ALA A 68 4.81 0.53 -6.61
N ALA A 69 4.67 1.54 -7.48
CA ALA A 69 5.33 1.62 -8.79
C ALA A 69 6.46 2.67 -8.77
N ALA A 70 7.47 2.50 -9.63
CA ALA A 70 8.57 3.46 -9.76
C ALA A 70 8.75 3.90 -11.22
N ILE A 71 8.69 5.21 -11.45
CA ILE A 71 8.90 5.85 -12.76
C ILE A 71 10.30 6.46 -12.79
N ARG A 72 11.09 6.14 -13.82
CA ARG A 72 12.38 6.76 -14.14
C ARG A 72 12.17 8.18 -14.64
N LEU A 73 12.79 9.13 -13.95
CA LEU A 73 13.05 10.49 -14.43
C LEU A 73 14.56 10.58 -14.80
N PRO A 74 15.02 11.68 -15.43
CA PRO A 74 16.41 11.78 -15.92
C PRO A 74 17.49 11.61 -14.84
N ASP A 75 17.21 12.04 -13.60
CA ASP A 75 18.14 12.16 -12.48
C ASP A 75 17.72 11.35 -11.23
N ARG A 76 16.49 10.80 -11.21
CA ARG A 76 15.86 10.20 -10.03
C ARG A 76 14.75 9.22 -10.40
N TYR A 77 14.12 8.61 -9.40
CA TYR A 77 12.86 7.89 -9.55
C TYR A 77 11.72 8.62 -8.84
N LEU A 78 10.54 8.61 -9.44
CA LEU A 78 9.28 8.97 -8.80
C LEU A 78 8.58 7.68 -8.37
N VAL A 79 8.45 7.47 -7.07
CA VAL A 79 7.69 6.34 -6.51
C VAL A 79 6.25 6.77 -6.25
N LEU A 80 5.31 5.91 -6.61
CA LEU A 80 3.86 6.11 -6.50
C LEU A 80 3.24 4.90 -5.79
N ALA A 81 2.57 5.13 -4.67
CA ALA A 81 1.75 4.16 -3.95
C ALA A 81 0.28 4.60 -3.98
N ALA A 82 -0.65 3.66 -3.91
CA ALA A 82 -2.09 3.94 -3.98
C ALA A 82 -2.92 2.85 -3.28
N ASP A 83 -3.06 2.96 -1.97
CA ASP A 83 -3.72 1.97 -1.12
C ASP A 83 -5.05 2.53 -0.54
N PRO A 84 -6.22 1.97 -0.92
CA PRO A 84 -7.53 2.49 -0.54
C PRO A 84 -7.92 2.03 0.87
N ILE A 85 -7.99 2.98 1.80
CA ILE A 85 -8.42 2.70 3.17
C ILE A 85 -9.95 2.73 3.27
N THR A 86 -10.54 1.56 3.49
CA THR A 86 -11.99 1.38 3.67
C THR A 86 -12.33 1.07 5.13
N PHE A 87 -13.45 1.60 5.60
CA PHE A 87 -13.99 1.32 6.93
C PHE A 87 -15.47 0.97 6.82
N ALA A 88 -15.89 -0.13 7.47
CA ALA A 88 -17.27 -0.57 7.52
C ALA A 88 -17.92 -0.10 8.83
N GLY A 89 -18.83 0.89 8.75
CA GLY A 89 -19.66 1.33 9.86
C GLY A 89 -19.73 2.86 10.04
N PRO A 90 -20.62 3.35 10.93
CA PRO A 90 -20.71 4.78 11.24
C PRO A 90 -19.47 5.24 12.00
N ALA A 91 -18.60 6.00 11.34
CA ALA A 91 -17.38 6.52 11.94
C ALA A 91 -17.70 7.68 12.91
N GLY A 92 -17.33 7.55 14.19
CA GLY A 92 -17.24 8.68 15.09
C GLY A 92 -16.12 9.64 14.67
N ALA A 93 -16.12 10.87 15.19
CA ALA A 93 -15.09 11.87 14.87
C ALA A 93 -13.66 11.35 15.12
N SER A 94 -13.45 10.58 16.21
CA SER A 94 -12.16 9.96 16.51
C SER A 94 -11.76 8.87 15.50
N ASP A 95 -12.72 8.16 14.92
CA ASP A 95 -12.45 7.10 13.95
C ASP A 95 -12.17 7.68 12.59
N ALA A 96 -12.95 8.69 12.15
CA ALA A 96 -12.67 9.48 10.96
C ALA A 96 -11.25 10.08 10.98
N ALA A 97 -10.80 10.60 12.13
CA ALA A 97 -9.43 11.07 12.31
C ALA A 97 -8.36 9.96 12.20
N ARG A 98 -8.67 8.73 12.66
CA ARG A 98 -7.79 7.56 12.47
C ARG A 98 -7.78 7.09 11.02
N VAL A 99 -8.90 7.16 10.30
CA VAL A 99 -8.98 6.87 8.86
C VAL A 99 -8.00 7.75 8.08
N GLY A 100 -8.04 9.07 8.32
CA GLY A 100 -7.11 10.01 7.68
C GLY A 100 -5.64 9.73 8.03
N GLN A 101 -5.35 9.29 9.26
CA GLN A 101 -3.99 8.91 9.65
C GLN A 101 -3.52 7.62 8.95
N ALA A 102 -4.37 6.59 8.92
CA ALA A 102 -4.08 5.34 8.25
C ALA A 102 -3.86 5.53 6.74
N ALA A 103 -4.70 6.34 6.08
CA ALA A 103 -4.58 6.65 4.65
C ALA A 103 -3.20 7.16 4.27
N VAL A 104 -2.63 8.09 5.05
CA VAL A 104 -1.27 8.59 4.80
C VAL A 104 -0.21 7.56 5.20
N HIS A 105 -0.31 6.96 6.39
CA HIS A 105 0.77 6.11 6.91
C HIS A 105 0.94 4.78 6.16
N VAL A 106 -0.14 4.19 5.62
CA VAL A 106 -0.04 3.00 4.77
C VAL A 106 0.65 3.34 3.46
N ASN A 107 0.09 4.27 2.67
CA ASN A 107 0.70 4.71 1.41
C ASN A 107 2.15 5.22 1.57
N ALA A 108 2.47 5.89 2.68
CA ALA A 108 3.83 6.36 2.96
C ALA A 108 4.79 5.19 3.32
N ASN A 109 4.30 4.14 3.98
CA ASN A 109 5.09 2.93 4.23
C ASN A 109 5.54 2.30 2.90
N ASP A 110 4.66 2.18 1.92
CA ASP A 110 4.96 1.47 0.67
C ASP A 110 5.99 2.22 -0.18
N VAL A 111 5.94 3.56 -0.16
CA VAL A 111 6.98 4.44 -0.70
C VAL A 111 8.33 4.21 0.01
N VAL A 112 8.33 4.16 1.35
CA VAL A 112 9.56 3.95 2.15
C VAL A 112 10.11 2.52 2.01
N CYS A 113 9.27 1.51 1.79
CA CYS A 113 9.70 0.14 1.50
C CYS A 113 10.51 0.03 0.19
N LEU A 114 10.31 0.95 -0.76
CA LEU A 114 11.14 1.09 -1.96
C LEU A 114 12.36 2.02 -1.76
N GLY A 115 12.63 2.46 -0.53
CA GLY A 115 13.73 3.37 -0.18
C GLY A 115 13.51 4.82 -0.64
N ALA A 116 12.28 5.19 -1.01
CA ALA A 116 11.94 6.54 -1.41
C ALA A 116 11.40 7.38 -0.25
N GLU A 117 11.48 8.69 -0.43
CA GLU A 117 11.05 9.68 0.56
C GLU A 117 9.64 10.20 0.21
N PRO A 118 8.64 10.11 1.10
CA PRO A 118 7.31 10.69 0.86
C PRO A 118 7.36 12.22 0.72
N ARG A 119 6.86 12.76 -0.40
CA ARG A 119 6.87 14.21 -0.70
C ARG A 119 5.48 14.84 -0.85
N TRP A 120 4.51 14.07 -1.36
CA TRP A 120 3.16 14.52 -1.66
C TRP A 120 2.17 13.40 -1.33
N PHE A 121 0.92 13.77 -1.06
CA PHE A 121 -0.17 12.82 -0.82
C PHE A 121 -1.41 13.27 -1.60
N LEU A 122 -2.04 12.34 -2.33
CA LEU A 122 -3.29 12.57 -3.05
C LEU A 122 -4.38 11.71 -2.42
N ALA A 123 -5.49 12.33 -2.01
CA ALA A 123 -6.57 11.66 -1.30
C ALA A 123 -7.82 11.55 -2.19
N THR A 124 -8.33 10.33 -2.36
CA THR A 124 -9.69 10.07 -2.86
C THR A 124 -10.57 9.68 -1.68
N VAL A 125 -11.60 10.47 -1.38
CA VAL A 125 -12.47 10.27 -0.22
C VAL A 125 -13.89 9.99 -0.68
N LEU A 126 -14.39 8.79 -0.37
CA LEU A 126 -15.77 8.37 -0.64
C LEU A 126 -16.51 8.27 0.70
N LEU A 127 -17.60 9.02 0.84
CA LEU A 127 -18.42 9.04 2.06
C LEU A 127 -19.86 8.64 1.74
N PRO A 128 -20.55 7.91 2.63
CA PRO A 128 -22.01 7.76 2.55
C PRO A 128 -22.67 9.15 2.70
N PRO A 129 -23.85 9.39 2.10
CA PRO A 129 -24.55 10.68 2.22
C PRO A 129 -24.88 11.01 3.68
N ASP A 130 -25.22 9.99 4.48
CA ASP A 130 -25.55 10.12 5.88
C ASP A 130 -24.29 10.30 6.74
N GLY A 131 -24.22 11.40 7.49
CA GLY A 131 -23.12 11.67 8.43
C GLY A 131 -21.83 12.22 7.84
N ALA A 132 -21.70 12.33 6.50
CA ALA A 132 -20.48 12.81 5.83
C ALA A 132 -19.88 14.09 6.44
N ALA A 133 -20.71 15.10 6.70
CA ALA A 133 -20.26 16.40 7.21
C ALA A 133 -19.60 16.32 8.60
N ALA A 134 -20.05 15.41 9.47
CA ALA A 134 -19.51 15.24 10.81
C ALA A 134 -18.15 14.50 10.81
N GLY A 135 -17.95 13.57 9.88
CA GLY A 135 -16.68 12.85 9.72
C GLY A 135 -15.61 13.61 8.94
N LEU A 136 -16.00 14.51 8.02
CA LEU A 136 -15.07 15.12 7.06
C LEU A 136 -13.97 15.97 7.71
N SER A 137 -14.32 16.86 8.65
CA SER A 137 -13.34 17.72 9.32
C SER A 137 -12.32 16.91 10.15
N PRO A 138 -12.73 15.98 11.03
CA PRO A 138 -11.80 15.08 11.72
C PRO A 138 -10.92 14.24 10.77
N LEU A 139 -11.47 13.76 9.64
CA LEU A 139 -10.72 13.02 8.62
C LEU A 139 -9.62 13.88 7.99
N PHE A 140 -9.95 15.11 7.58
CA PHE A 140 -8.97 16.07 7.05
C PHE A 140 -7.90 16.43 8.07
N ASP A 141 -8.26 16.56 9.34
CA ASP A 141 -7.31 16.77 10.42
C ASP A 141 -6.40 15.55 10.66
N GLY A 142 -6.93 14.33 10.48
CA GLY A 142 -6.17 13.08 10.45
C GLY A 142 -5.13 13.07 9.34
N LEU A 143 -5.56 13.31 8.09
CA LEU A 143 -4.71 13.44 6.91
C LEU A 143 -3.60 14.48 7.15
N ARG A 144 -3.96 15.70 7.54
CA ARG A 144 -3.03 16.82 7.73
C ARG A 144 -1.96 16.52 8.79
N ARG A 145 -2.34 15.93 9.93
CA ARG A 145 -1.37 15.55 10.98
C ARG A 145 -0.43 14.44 10.50
N ALA A 146 -0.95 13.43 9.79
CA ALA A 146 -0.12 12.33 9.30
C ALA A 146 0.82 12.77 8.17
N CYS A 147 0.38 13.63 7.24
CA CYS A 147 1.26 14.24 6.23
C CYS A 147 2.38 15.06 6.88
N ALA A 148 2.10 15.82 7.93
CA ALA A 148 3.11 16.57 8.67
C ALA A 148 4.10 15.66 9.44
N ALA A 149 3.65 14.50 9.92
CA ALA A 149 4.48 13.53 10.62
C ALA A 149 5.30 12.62 9.69
N ALA A 150 4.79 12.34 8.48
CA ALA A 150 5.48 11.59 7.43
C ALA A 150 6.37 12.48 6.54
N ALA A 151 6.32 13.81 6.72
CA ALA A 151 7.15 14.74 5.98
C ALA A 151 8.65 14.50 6.30
N PRO A 152 9.54 14.75 5.34
CA PRO A 152 10.98 14.58 5.55
C PRO A 152 11.46 15.46 6.71
N SER A 153 12.24 14.89 7.63
CA SER A 153 12.95 15.69 8.64
C SER A 153 13.92 16.61 7.91
N GLY A 154 13.60 17.91 7.87
CA GLY A 154 14.17 18.85 6.91
C GLY A 154 15.69 18.89 6.86
N GLY A 155 16.27 18.15 5.92
CA GLY A 155 17.58 18.47 5.39
C GLY A 155 17.46 19.79 4.63
N SER A 156 18.12 20.85 5.12
CA SER A 156 18.18 22.09 4.37
C SER A 156 18.93 21.82 3.07
N SER A 157 18.23 21.88 1.94
CA SER A 157 18.85 21.81 0.62
C SER A 157 19.55 23.14 0.35
N THR A 158 20.78 23.26 0.84
CA THR A 158 21.77 24.26 0.41
C THR A 158 22.57 23.73 -0.76
#